data_AF-A0A8S3EAH8-F1
#
_entry.id   AF-A0A8S3EAH8-F1
#
_cell.length_a   1.000
_cell.length_b   1.000
_cell.length_c   1.000
_cell.angle_alpha   90.00
_cell.angle_beta   90.00
_cell.angle_gamma   90.00
#
_symmetry.space_group_name_H-M   'P 1'
#
loop_
_entity.id
_entity.type
_entity.pdbx_description
1 polymer ?
#
loop_
_entity_poly.entity_id
_entity_poly.type
_entity_poly.pdbx_seq_one_letter_code
_entity_poly.pdbx_strand_id
1 'polypeptide(L)'
;DYHGSWEGKTGHNSPLYGMSSDKKKFREWNIKGSMNVWSVLGCPKEKLNIGLSAYGRAFTLLREPDVKIRKSKEKKKSPIGLKAGAAEAGKYTREAGVLSYYEICELIEQNPSNRVLWHREMSVPYVSSDTLWIGYDNVQSVKLKMKFLKDQGYGGVIIWSLDLDDKTGDFCKEGPFPLINAVKNELSILPNHASNANTKCFDDNNTLVVLFENINSQSTTITVVYKNFFFFLLLDAVIHI
;
A
#
# COMPACT_ATOMS: atom_id res chain seq x y z
N ASP A 1 -4.25 -1.62 5.40
CA ASP A 1 -5.23 -2.30 6.28
C ASP A 1 -6.63 -1.73 6.23
N TYR A 2 -7.17 -1.42 5.04
CA TYR A 2 -8.62 -1.18 4.92
C TYR A 2 -9.42 -2.47 5.06
N HIS A 3 -8.86 -3.57 4.56
CA HIS A 3 -9.47 -4.90 4.57
C HIS A 3 -8.46 -5.95 4.99
N GLY A 4 -8.96 -7.07 5.52
CA GLY A 4 -8.16 -8.19 5.99
C GLY A 4 -9.01 -9.37 6.43
N SER A 5 -8.34 -10.45 6.87
CA SER A 5 -8.99 -11.72 7.20
C SER A 5 -10.03 -11.63 8.32
N TRP A 6 -9.94 -10.63 9.19
CA TRP A 6 -10.92 -10.34 10.25
C TRP A 6 -12.34 -10.05 9.72
N GLU A 7 -12.50 -9.73 8.43
CA GLU A 7 -13.81 -9.52 7.81
C GLU A 7 -14.47 -10.81 7.32
N GLY A 8 -13.75 -11.95 7.30
CA GLY A 8 -14.24 -13.23 6.80
C GLY A 8 -14.51 -13.25 5.28
N LYS A 9 -14.02 -12.24 4.56
CA LYS A 9 -14.18 -12.07 3.12
C LYS A 9 -12.97 -11.35 2.52
N THR A 10 -12.74 -11.55 1.22
CA THR A 10 -11.67 -10.85 0.49
C THR A 10 -11.92 -9.35 0.42
N GLY A 11 -10.84 -8.58 0.52
CA GLY A 11 -10.86 -7.13 0.35
C GLY A 11 -9.43 -6.61 0.23
N HIS A 12 -9.27 -5.50 -0.48
CA HIS A 12 -7.94 -4.98 -0.81
C HIS A 12 -7.26 -4.29 0.38
N ASN A 13 -5.96 -4.52 0.58
CA ASN A 13 -5.20 -3.94 1.69
C ASN A 13 -5.27 -2.40 1.72
N SER A 14 -5.07 -1.78 0.57
CA SER A 14 -4.77 -0.34 0.41
C SER A 14 -5.41 0.29 -0.86
N PRO A 15 -6.72 0.12 -1.14
CA PRO A 15 -7.32 0.66 -2.36
C PRO A 15 -7.19 2.19 -2.43
N LEU A 16 -6.88 2.73 -3.61
CA LEU A 16 -6.81 4.19 -3.79
C LEU A 16 -8.20 4.81 -3.80
N TYR A 17 -9.16 4.15 -4.46
CA TYR A 17 -10.56 4.56 -4.53
C TYR A 17 -11.49 3.42 -4.09
N GLY A 18 -12.71 3.75 -3.67
CA GLY A 18 -13.77 2.78 -3.44
C GLY A 18 -14.40 2.28 -4.74
N MET A 19 -15.21 1.23 -4.65
CA MET A 19 -15.99 0.70 -5.78
C MET A 19 -17.37 1.35 -5.85
N SER A 20 -17.90 1.50 -7.07
CA SER A 20 -19.28 1.95 -7.30
C SER A 20 -20.32 1.03 -6.64
N SER A 21 -19.99 -0.27 -6.54
CA SER A 21 -20.79 -1.31 -5.89
C SER A 21 -20.71 -1.31 -4.36
N ASP A 22 -19.81 -0.53 -3.75
CA ASP A 22 -19.69 -0.47 -2.31
C ASP A 22 -20.93 0.14 -1.66
N LYS A 23 -21.35 -0.48 -0.54
CA LYS A 23 -22.39 0.10 0.32
C LYS A 23 -21.93 1.49 0.75
N LYS A 24 -22.86 2.45 0.82
CA LYS A 24 -22.57 3.86 1.12
C LYS A 24 -21.61 4.07 2.30
N LYS A 25 -21.76 3.29 3.38
CA LYS A 25 -20.92 3.37 4.58
C LYS A 25 -19.45 2.94 4.39
N PHE A 26 -19.14 2.19 3.33
CA PHE A 26 -17.80 1.68 3.04
C PHE A 26 -17.13 2.38 1.85
N ARG A 27 -17.83 3.30 1.17
CA ARG A 27 -17.31 4.01 -0.01
C ARG A 27 -16.06 4.86 0.28
N GLU A 28 -15.84 5.23 1.53
CA GLU A 28 -14.68 6.01 1.98
C GLU A 28 -13.57 5.15 2.59
N TRP A 29 -13.71 3.82 2.63
CA TRP A 29 -12.69 2.89 3.11
C TRP A 29 -11.61 2.67 2.04
N ASN A 30 -10.92 3.77 1.71
CA ASN A 30 -9.83 3.84 0.76
C ASN A 30 -8.98 5.08 1.05
N ILE A 31 -7.84 5.17 0.39
CA ILE A 31 -6.88 6.26 0.58
C ILE A 31 -7.53 7.61 0.29
N LYS A 32 -8.24 7.78 -0.84
CA LYS A 32 -8.90 9.06 -1.17
C LYS A 32 -9.86 9.50 -0.07
N GLY A 33 -10.72 8.61 0.40
CA GLY A 33 -11.70 8.91 1.43
C GLY A 33 -11.05 9.29 2.75
N SER A 34 -10.04 8.53 3.18
CA SER A 34 -9.33 8.79 4.44
C SER A 34 -8.59 10.13 4.42
N MET A 35 -7.88 10.43 3.34
CA MET A 35 -7.17 11.71 3.20
C MET A 35 -8.15 12.90 3.14
N ASN A 36 -9.29 12.73 2.45
CA ASN A 36 -10.32 13.75 2.37
C ASN A 36 -10.94 14.05 3.75
N VAL A 37 -11.20 13.02 4.57
CA VAL A 37 -11.73 13.21 5.93
C VAL A 37 -10.79 14.08 6.76
N TRP A 38 -9.49 13.77 6.79
CA TRP A 38 -8.52 14.57 7.54
C TRP A 38 -8.44 16.02 7.04
N SER A 39 -8.47 16.22 5.72
CA SER A 39 -8.44 17.56 5.13
C SER A 39 -9.70 18.37 5.47
N VAL A 40 -10.89 17.79 5.36
CA VAL A 40 -12.17 18.45 5.69
C VAL A 40 -12.30 18.75 7.19
N LEU A 41 -11.67 17.95 8.06
CA LEU A 41 -11.60 18.20 9.49
C LEU A 41 -10.55 19.27 9.88
N GLY A 42 -9.90 19.89 8.91
CA GLY A 42 -9.04 21.07 9.12
C GLY A 42 -7.54 20.77 9.16
N CYS A 43 -7.10 19.55 8.85
CA CYS A 43 -5.67 19.28 8.70
C CYS A 43 -5.16 19.84 7.36
N PRO A 44 -4.15 20.73 7.36
CA PRO A 44 -3.58 21.25 6.12
C PRO A 44 -2.99 20.12 5.27
N LYS A 45 -3.27 20.13 3.96
CA LYS A 45 -2.92 19.01 3.07
C LYS A 45 -1.41 18.78 2.98
N GLU A 46 -0.64 19.86 3.03
CA GLU A 46 0.83 19.87 3.05
C GLU A 46 1.43 19.22 4.31
N LYS A 47 0.63 18.99 5.36
CA LYS A 47 1.03 18.21 6.55
C LYS A 47 0.52 16.76 6.52
N LEU A 48 -0.31 16.40 5.55
CA LEU A 48 -0.88 15.06 5.43
C LEU A 48 -0.01 14.17 4.53
N ASN A 49 0.46 13.05 5.08
CA ASN A 49 1.24 12.07 4.35
C ASN A 49 0.38 10.83 4.01
N ILE A 50 0.45 10.38 2.75
CA ILE A 50 -0.24 9.17 2.31
C ILE A 50 0.53 7.92 2.77
N GLY A 51 -0.16 6.99 3.43
CA GLY A 51 0.39 5.67 3.75
C GLY A 51 0.40 4.73 2.54
N LEU A 52 1.54 4.10 2.27
CA LEU A 52 1.73 2.99 1.34
C LEU A 52 2.14 1.73 2.10
N SER A 53 1.74 0.58 1.56
CA SER A 53 2.07 -0.72 2.11
C SER A 53 3.00 -1.48 1.16
N ALA A 54 4.20 -1.82 1.62
CA ALA A 54 5.09 -2.78 0.95
C ALA A 54 4.72 -4.24 1.30
N TYR A 55 3.43 -4.50 1.52
CA TYR A 55 2.88 -5.80 1.84
C TYR A 55 1.43 -5.89 1.33
N GLY A 56 0.93 -7.12 1.23
CA GLY A 56 -0.44 -7.43 0.88
C GLY A 56 -1.20 -8.14 2.01
N ARG A 57 -2.52 -8.10 1.90
CA ARG A 57 -3.43 -8.92 2.71
C ARG A 57 -3.83 -10.13 1.88
N ALA A 58 -3.52 -11.32 2.40
CA ALA A 58 -3.64 -12.59 1.70
C ALA A 58 -4.75 -13.46 2.31
N PHE A 59 -5.49 -14.15 1.46
CA PHE A 59 -6.71 -14.85 1.82
C PHE A 59 -6.79 -16.23 1.18
N THR A 60 -7.21 -17.22 1.97
CA THR A 60 -7.65 -18.51 1.45
C THR A 60 -9.15 -18.45 1.16
N LEU A 61 -9.53 -18.60 -0.10
CA LEU A 61 -10.92 -18.62 -0.55
C LEU A 61 -11.63 -19.87 0.01
N LEU A 62 -12.72 -19.65 0.74
CA LEU A 62 -13.54 -20.73 1.27
C LEU A 62 -14.55 -21.13 0.19
N ARG A 63 -14.44 -22.37 -0.30
CA ARG A 63 -15.50 -22.95 -1.15
C ARG A 63 -16.74 -23.18 -0.30
N GLU A 64 -17.90 -22.73 -0.78
CA GLU A 64 -19.17 -23.17 -0.20
C GLU A 64 -19.46 -24.60 -0.68
N PRO A 65 -19.67 -25.58 0.21
CA PRO A 65 -19.89 -26.98 -0.16
C PRO A 65 -21.10 -27.21 -1.10
N ASP A 66 -22.07 -26.30 -1.11
CA ASP A 66 -23.38 -26.52 -1.76
C ASP A 66 -23.68 -25.60 -2.95
N VAL A 67 -22.73 -24.78 -3.40
CA VAL A 67 -22.92 -24.05 -4.65
C VAL A 67 -22.57 -24.99 -5.80
N LYS A 68 -23.58 -25.78 -6.24
CA LYS A 68 -23.58 -26.36 -7.59
C LYS A 68 -23.12 -25.25 -8.52
N ILE A 69 -21.95 -25.43 -9.14
CA ILE A 69 -21.39 -24.48 -10.10
C ILE A 69 -22.47 -24.27 -11.14
N ARG A 70 -23.27 -23.21 -10.98
CA ARG A 70 -24.05 -22.69 -12.08
C ARG A 70 -22.97 -22.31 -13.07
N LYS A 71 -22.91 -23.08 -14.16
CA LYS A 71 -22.39 -22.64 -15.46
C LYS A 71 -23.23 -21.45 -15.95
N SER A 72 -23.56 -20.49 -15.09
CA SER A 72 -24.20 -19.25 -15.48
C SER A 72 -23.10 -18.35 -15.97
N LYS A 73 -23.32 -17.84 -17.18
CA LYS A 73 -22.67 -16.70 -17.82
C LYS A 73 -22.80 -15.40 -16.99
N GLU A 74 -22.79 -15.49 -15.66
CA GLU A 74 -22.70 -14.34 -14.78
C GLU A 74 -21.28 -13.82 -14.89
N LYS A 75 -21.17 -12.63 -15.50
CA LYS A 75 -19.98 -11.77 -15.51
C LYS A 75 -19.21 -12.01 -14.22
N LYS A 76 -18.01 -12.59 -14.32
CA LYS A 76 -17.11 -12.87 -13.18
C LYS A 76 -17.14 -11.66 -12.26
N LYS A 77 -17.85 -11.75 -11.13
CA LYS A 77 -17.84 -10.71 -10.12
C LYS A 77 -16.37 -10.53 -9.73
N SER A 78 -15.93 -9.28 -9.63
CA SER A 78 -14.62 -8.97 -9.04
C SER A 78 -14.47 -9.83 -7.78
N PRO A 79 -13.38 -10.59 -7.59
CA PRO A 79 -13.24 -11.54 -6.49
C PRO A 79 -13.12 -10.87 -5.11
N ILE A 80 -13.55 -9.61 -4.98
CA ILE A 80 -13.74 -8.86 -3.75
C ILE A 80 -15.06 -9.26 -3.08
N GLY A 81 -15.02 -9.41 -1.76
CA GLY A 81 -16.18 -9.80 -0.96
C GLY A 81 -16.52 -11.29 -0.98
N LEU A 82 -15.65 -12.13 -1.55
CA LEU A 82 -15.79 -13.58 -1.50
C LEU A 82 -15.46 -14.09 -0.09
N LYS A 83 -16.20 -15.07 0.40
CA LYS A 83 -15.96 -15.68 1.72
C LYS A 83 -14.55 -16.28 1.77
N ALA A 84 -13.78 -15.88 2.77
CA ALA A 84 -12.37 -16.25 2.86
C ALA A 84 -11.84 -16.18 4.30
N GLY A 85 -10.79 -16.95 4.59
CA GLY A 85 -10.00 -16.86 5.81
C GLY A 85 -8.62 -16.26 5.53
N ALA A 86 -7.80 -16.09 6.58
CA ALA A 86 -6.40 -15.74 6.41
C ALA A 86 -5.69 -16.81 5.55
N ALA A 87 -4.87 -16.39 4.59
CA ALA A 87 -3.95 -17.29 3.93
C ALA A 87 -2.89 -17.82 4.91
N GLU A 88 -2.25 -18.93 4.56
CA GLU A 88 -1.09 -19.42 5.29
C GLU A 88 0.00 -18.34 5.39
N ALA A 89 0.77 -18.41 6.47
CA ALA A 89 1.84 -17.47 6.71
C ALA A 89 2.94 -17.58 5.64
N GLY A 90 3.48 -16.44 5.21
CA GLY A 90 4.63 -16.39 4.35
C GLY A 90 5.88 -16.98 5.00
N LYS A 91 6.82 -17.46 4.17
CA LYS A 91 8.09 -18.06 4.60
C LYS A 91 8.92 -17.11 5.49
N TYR A 92 8.86 -15.82 5.20
CA TYR A 92 9.68 -14.78 5.81
C TYR A 92 8.89 -13.96 6.82
N THR A 93 7.69 -13.48 6.46
CA THR A 93 6.85 -12.67 7.36
C THR A 93 6.26 -13.48 8.52
N ARG A 94 6.00 -14.78 8.31
CA ARG A 94 5.51 -15.73 9.32
C ARG A 94 4.22 -15.30 10.02
N GLU A 95 3.41 -14.47 9.36
CA GLU A 95 2.10 -14.03 9.84
C GLU A 95 1.00 -14.47 8.86
N ALA A 96 0.00 -15.21 9.37
CA ALA A 96 -1.11 -15.66 8.55
C ALA A 96 -1.90 -14.48 7.97
N GLY A 97 -2.10 -14.49 6.66
CA GLY A 97 -2.84 -13.45 5.94
C GLY A 97 -2.07 -12.16 5.67
N VAL A 98 -0.77 -12.12 5.93
CA VAL A 98 0.15 -11.04 5.55
C VAL A 98 1.28 -11.62 4.71
N LEU A 99 1.59 -10.96 3.60
CA LEU A 99 2.75 -11.30 2.77
C LEU A 99 3.49 -10.02 2.39
N SER A 100 4.82 -10.01 2.50
CA SER A 100 5.65 -8.90 2.01
C SER A 100 5.54 -8.74 0.49
N TYR A 101 5.96 -7.61 -0.06
CA TYR A 101 5.98 -7.42 -1.52
C TYR A 101 6.83 -8.50 -2.21
N TYR A 102 8.01 -8.79 -1.65
CA TYR A 102 8.91 -9.81 -2.21
C TYR A 102 8.37 -11.24 -2.08
N GLU A 103 7.63 -11.57 -1.00
CA GLU A 103 6.94 -12.87 -0.87
C GLU A 103 5.84 -13.03 -1.92
N ILE A 104 5.13 -11.96 -2.25
CA ILE A 104 4.10 -11.98 -3.28
C ILE A 104 4.74 -12.23 -4.66
N CYS A 105 5.85 -11.57 -4.97
CA CYS A 105 6.61 -11.82 -6.20
C CYS A 105 7.10 -13.27 -6.30
N GLU A 106 7.70 -13.80 -5.24
CA GLU A 106 8.14 -15.19 -5.17
C GLU A 106 6.98 -16.17 -5.43
N LEU A 107 5.84 -15.93 -4.80
CA LEU A 107 4.63 -16.75 -4.92
C LEU A 107 4.02 -16.72 -6.34
N ILE A 108 4.10 -15.57 -7.02
CA ILE A 108 3.67 -15.44 -8.42
C ILE A 108 4.61 -16.22 -9.34
N GLU A 109 5.93 -16.12 -9.13
CA GLU A 109 6.93 -16.81 -9.94
C GLU A 109 6.84 -18.34 -9.78
N GLN A 110 6.66 -18.83 -8.56
CA GLN A 110 6.63 -20.26 -8.27
C GLN A 110 5.38 -20.98 -8.79
N ASN A 111 4.26 -20.27 -9.00
CA ASN A 111 3.00 -20.88 -9.42
C ASN A 111 2.27 -20.03 -10.47
N PRO A 112 2.36 -20.40 -11.77
CA PRO A 112 1.68 -19.69 -12.86
C PRO A 112 0.15 -19.59 -12.75
N SER A 113 -0.49 -20.37 -11.86
CA SER A 113 -1.92 -20.25 -11.59
C SER A 113 -2.27 -19.01 -10.78
N ASN A 114 -1.29 -18.41 -10.09
CA ASN A 114 -1.44 -17.17 -9.34
C ASN A 114 -1.38 -15.97 -10.31
N ARG A 115 -2.55 -15.57 -10.82
CA ARG A 115 -2.63 -14.53 -11.84
C ARG A 115 -2.66 -13.15 -11.20
N VAL A 116 -1.77 -12.27 -11.65
CA VAL A 116 -1.84 -10.83 -11.35
C VAL A 116 -2.92 -10.19 -12.21
N LEU A 117 -3.86 -9.53 -11.57
CA LEU A 117 -5.01 -8.88 -12.19
C LEU A 117 -5.10 -7.43 -11.70
N TRP A 118 -5.70 -6.55 -12.50
CA TRP A 118 -5.85 -5.14 -12.16
C TRP A 118 -7.30 -4.80 -11.83
N HIS A 119 -7.53 -4.17 -10.67
CA HIS A 119 -8.84 -3.65 -10.32
C HIS A 119 -8.98 -2.18 -10.77
N ARG A 120 -9.74 -1.94 -11.85
CA ARG A 120 -9.85 -0.61 -12.46
C ARG A 120 -10.37 0.47 -11.52
N GLU A 121 -11.47 0.22 -10.81
CA GLU A 121 -12.07 1.24 -9.92
C GLU A 121 -11.13 1.58 -8.74
N MET A 122 -10.68 0.57 -7.99
CA MET A 122 -9.76 0.76 -6.86
C MET A 122 -8.33 1.22 -7.25
N SER A 123 -7.94 1.12 -8.53
CA SER A 123 -6.61 1.48 -9.05
C SER A 123 -5.45 0.75 -8.37
N VAL A 124 -5.61 -0.57 -8.17
CA VAL A 124 -4.65 -1.43 -7.48
C VAL A 124 -4.62 -2.84 -8.09
N PRO A 125 -3.51 -3.57 -8.01
CA PRO A 125 -3.42 -4.95 -8.44
C PRO A 125 -4.00 -5.92 -7.40
N TYR A 126 -4.20 -7.16 -7.80
CA TYR A 126 -4.42 -8.28 -6.88
C TYR A 126 -3.96 -9.58 -7.53
N VAL A 127 -3.56 -10.56 -6.72
CA VAL A 127 -3.32 -11.93 -7.17
C VAL A 127 -4.58 -12.75 -6.96
N SER A 128 -4.93 -13.61 -7.91
CA SER A 128 -6.04 -14.55 -7.75
C SER A 128 -5.75 -15.90 -8.42
N SER A 129 -6.08 -16.97 -7.71
CA SER A 129 -6.18 -18.35 -8.22
C SER A 129 -7.45 -19.03 -7.69
N ASP A 130 -7.56 -20.35 -7.78
CA ASP A 130 -8.74 -21.11 -7.31
C ASP A 130 -8.94 -21.08 -5.80
N THR A 131 -7.85 -20.93 -5.04
CA THR A 131 -7.85 -20.99 -3.56
C THR A 131 -7.24 -19.77 -2.90
N LEU A 132 -6.52 -18.93 -3.64
CA LEU A 132 -5.77 -17.81 -3.10
C LEU A 132 -6.26 -16.48 -3.68
N TRP A 133 -6.33 -15.48 -2.82
CA TRP A 133 -6.56 -14.08 -3.21
C TRP A 133 -5.66 -13.15 -2.39
N ILE A 134 -4.95 -12.23 -3.04
CA ILE A 134 -4.03 -11.29 -2.37
C ILE A 134 -4.26 -9.88 -2.91
N GLY A 135 -4.61 -8.94 -2.03
CA GLY A 135 -4.67 -7.51 -2.36
C GLY A 135 -3.41 -6.81 -1.88
N TYR A 136 -2.67 -6.17 -2.79
CA TYR A 136 -1.34 -5.60 -2.53
C TYR A 136 -1.07 -4.37 -3.41
N ASP A 137 0.05 -3.70 -3.18
CA ASP A 137 0.54 -2.65 -4.08
C ASP A 137 1.70 -3.17 -4.95
N ASN A 138 1.76 -2.70 -6.18
CA ASN A 138 2.91 -2.87 -7.06
C ASN A 138 3.42 -1.51 -7.55
N VAL A 139 4.51 -1.50 -8.31
CA VAL A 139 5.10 -0.26 -8.87
C VAL A 139 4.05 0.60 -9.60
N GLN A 140 3.12 -0.01 -10.34
CA GLN A 140 2.07 0.72 -11.05
C GLN A 140 1.08 1.42 -10.11
N SER A 141 0.56 0.72 -9.09
CA SER A 141 -0.36 1.35 -8.13
C SER A 141 0.33 2.41 -7.26
N VAL A 142 1.60 2.19 -6.90
CA VAL A 142 2.40 3.21 -6.23
C VAL A 142 2.49 4.48 -7.08
N LYS A 143 2.83 4.38 -8.37
CA LYS A 143 2.87 5.54 -9.27
C LYS A 143 1.54 6.27 -9.35
N LEU A 144 0.42 5.56 -9.43
CA LEU A 144 -0.92 6.16 -9.42
C LEU A 144 -1.23 6.88 -8.10
N LYS A 145 -0.81 6.32 -6.97
CA LYS A 145 -0.93 6.96 -5.66
C LYS A 145 -0.07 8.21 -5.55
N MET A 146 1.13 8.22 -6.13
CA MET A 146 1.99 9.41 -6.20
C MET A 146 1.40 10.49 -7.10
N LYS A 147 0.79 10.09 -8.23
CA LYS A 147 0.03 11.03 -9.05
C LYS A 147 -1.12 11.65 -8.26
N PHE A 148 -1.91 10.83 -7.54
CA PHE A 148 -2.98 11.33 -6.68
C PHE A 148 -2.47 12.28 -5.59
N LEU A 149 -1.35 11.95 -4.94
CA LEU A 149 -0.68 12.81 -3.97
C LEU A 149 -0.39 14.20 -4.55
N LYS A 150 0.26 14.24 -5.71
CA LYS A 150 0.62 15.48 -6.42
C LYS A 150 -0.62 16.27 -6.83
N ASP A 151 -1.59 15.60 -7.46
CA ASP A 151 -2.82 16.22 -7.95
C ASP A 151 -3.67 16.83 -6.81
N GLN A 152 -3.57 16.27 -5.59
CA GLN A 152 -4.32 16.75 -4.42
C GLN A 152 -3.55 17.73 -3.54
N GLY A 153 -2.24 17.88 -3.73
CA GLY A 153 -1.37 18.74 -2.92
C GLY A 153 -1.10 18.20 -1.52
N TYR A 154 -0.97 16.88 -1.35
CA TYR A 154 -0.61 16.28 -0.06
C TYR A 154 0.91 16.35 0.20
N GLY A 155 1.30 16.41 1.48
CA GLY A 155 2.66 16.73 1.92
C GLY A 155 3.72 15.67 1.64
N GLY A 156 3.34 14.39 1.60
CA GLY A 156 4.34 13.34 1.46
C GLY A 156 3.79 11.92 1.62
N VAL A 157 4.69 10.98 1.92
CA VAL A 157 4.42 9.55 1.89
C VAL A 157 5.04 8.86 3.09
N ILE A 158 4.29 7.93 3.69
CA ILE A 158 4.82 6.98 4.67
C ILE A 158 4.77 5.60 4.03
N ILE A 159 5.85 4.82 4.11
CA ILE A 159 5.89 3.45 3.57
C ILE A 159 6.05 2.47 4.73
N TRP A 160 5.10 1.54 4.85
CA TRP A 160 5.17 0.45 5.81
C TRP A 160 5.39 -0.88 5.07
N SER A 161 6.57 -1.51 5.18
CA SER A 161 7.82 -0.96 5.71
C SER A 161 8.96 -1.22 4.73
N LEU A 162 10.09 -0.54 4.96
CA LEU A 162 11.28 -0.60 4.11
C LEU A 162 11.75 -2.03 3.85
N ASP A 163 11.75 -2.85 4.89
CA ASP A 163 12.20 -4.24 4.90
C ASP A 163 11.24 -5.22 4.21
N LEU A 164 10.02 -4.79 3.89
CA LEU A 164 9.02 -5.59 3.17
C LEU A 164 9.01 -5.31 1.66
N ASP A 165 9.74 -4.29 1.20
CA ASP A 165 10.05 -4.08 -0.22
C ASP A 165 11.16 -5.05 -0.67
N ASP A 166 11.33 -5.24 -1.99
CA ASP A 166 12.38 -6.10 -2.53
C ASP A 166 13.74 -5.40 -2.49
N LYS A 167 14.42 -5.48 -1.33
CA LYS A 167 15.69 -4.79 -1.07
C LYS A 167 16.77 -5.07 -2.11
N THR A 168 16.87 -6.30 -2.62
CA THR A 168 17.92 -6.69 -3.57
C THR A 168 17.46 -6.58 -5.02
N GLY A 169 16.16 -6.72 -5.27
CA GLY A 169 15.59 -6.79 -6.61
C GLY A 169 15.54 -8.22 -7.17
N ASP A 170 15.93 -9.22 -6.38
CA ASP A 170 16.06 -10.61 -6.84
C ASP A 170 14.71 -11.34 -6.90
N PHE A 171 13.73 -10.93 -6.09
CA PHE A 171 12.43 -11.60 -5.99
C PHE A 171 11.46 -11.13 -7.08
N CYS A 172 11.39 -9.82 -7.29
CA CYS A 172 10.47 -9.21 -8.24
C CYS A 172 11.11 -8.96 -9.61
N LYS A 173 12.46 -8.96 -9.71
CA LYS A 173 13.22 -8.66 -10.94
C LYS A 173 12.97 -7.23 -11.45
N GLU A 174 12.68 -6.32 -10.53
CA GLU A 174 12.38 -4.90 -10.78
C GLU A 174 13.53 -3.97 -10.33
N GLY A 175 14.66 -4.55 -9.92
CA GLY A 175 15.77 -3.84 -9.28
C GLY A 175 15.54 -3.62 -7.77
N PRO A 176 16.55 -3.13 -7.03
CA PRO A 176 16.46 -2.97 -5.58
C PRO A 176 15.43 -1.92 -5.19
N PHE A 177 14.70 -2.17 -4.10
CA PHE A 177 13.66 -1.30 -3.53
C PHE A 177 12.68 -0.73 -4.57
N PRO A 178 12.00 -1.60 -5.35
CA PRO A 178 11.22 -1.16 -6.50
C PRO A 178 10.04 -0.24 -6.11
N LEU A 179 9.36 -0.49 -4.98
CA LEU A 179 8.25 0.37 -4.55
C LEU A 179 8.75 1.73 -4.06
N ILE A 180 9.81 1.74 -3.27
CA ILE A 180 10.40 2.99 -2.76
C ILE A 180 11.03 3.81 -3.89
N ASN A 181 11.71 3.17 -4.83
CA ASN A 181 12.26 3.85 -6.00
C ASN A 181 11.15 4.39 -6.90
N ALA A 182 10.00 3.71 -7.00
CA ALA A 182 8.83 4.27 -7.69
C ALA A 182 8.34 5.57 -7.02
N VAL A 183 8.28 5.63 -5.68
CA VAL A 183 7.97 6.87 -4.94
C VAL A 183 9.01 7.94 -5.21
N LYS A 184 10.30 7.63 -5.01
CA LYS A 184 11.41 8.57 -5.20
C LYS A 184 11.40 9.16 -6.60
N ASN A 185 11.21 8.34 -7.63
CA ASN A 185 11.23 8.78 -9.02
C ASN A 185 10.02 9.68 -9.34
N GLU A 186 8.83 9.36 -8.84
CA GLU A 186 7.63 10.16 -9.07
C GLU A 186 7.65 11.52 -8.36
N LEU A 187 8.35 11.62 -7.23
CA LEU A 187 8.48 12.85 -6.46
C LEU A 187 9.70 13.69 -6.89
N SER A 188 10.76 13.07 -7.43
CA SER A 188 11.94 13.77 -7.96
C SER A 188 11.70 14.55 -9.26
N ILE A 189 10.58 14.33 -9.96
CA ILE A 189 10.24 15.00 -11.24
C ILE A 189 9.62 16.40 -11.02
N LEU A 190 9.68 16.96 -9.80
CA LEU A 190 9.36 18.38 -9.60
C LEU A 190 10.41 19.25 -10.34
N PRO A 191 10.01 20.23 -11.18
CA PRO A 191 10.96 21.04 -11.91
C PRO A 191 11.88 21.80 -10.96
N ASN A 192 13.17 21.49 -11.05
CA ASN A 192 14.34 22.26 -10.61
C ASN A 192 14.11 23.38 -9.57
N HIS A 193 14.38 23.06 -8.32
CA HIS A 193 15.40 23.82 -7.58
C HIS A 193 16.50 22.86 -7.14
N ALA A 194 17.62 22.87 -7.89
CA ALA A 194 18.88 22.19 -7.56
C ALA A 194 19.38 22.69 -6.18
N SER A 195 20.16 21.97 -5.36
CA SER A 195 21.22 20.99 -5.63
C SER A 195 21.64 20.31 -4.32
N ASN A 196 22.32 19.16 -4.43
CA ASN A 196 23.17 18.52 -3.41
C ASN A 196 22.50 17.96 -2.13
N ALA A 197 22.01 16.72 -2.21
CA ALA A 197 21.83 15.88 -1.01
C ALA A 197 22.47 14.50 -1.24
N ASN A 198 23.65 14.30 -0.63
CA ASN A 198 24.25 12.98 -0.45
C ASN A 198 23.32 12.13 0.44
N THR A 199 22.43 11.37 -0.19
CA THR A 199 21.51 10.49 0.55
C THR A 199 22.25 9.20 0.90
N LYS A 200 22.77 9.09 2.12
CA LYS A 200 23.19 7.80 2.69
C LYS A 200 22.00 7.20 3.43
N CYS A 201 21.47 6.08 2.91
CA CYS A 201 20.52 5.25 3.67
C CYS A 201 21.32 4.45 4.71
N PHE A 202 21.07 4.69 5.99
CA PHE A 202 21.54 3.82 7.07
C PHE A 202 20.44 2.81 7.41
N ASP A 203 20.84 1.55 7.48
CA ASP A 203 20.03 0.39 7.86
C ASP A 203 20.32 0.11 9.34
N ASP A 204 19.31 0.29 10.19
CA ASP A 204 19.11 -0.48 11.41
C ASP A 204 17.66 -0.22 11.91
N ASN A 205 16.83 -1.27 11.87
CA ASN A 205 15.50 -1.42 12.50
C ASN A 205 14.29 -0.64 11.91
N ASN A 206 13.82 -1.14 10.76
CA ASN A 206 12.40 -1.45 10.40
C ASN A 206 11.29 -0.39 10.43
N THR A 207 11.55 0.92 10.41
CA THR A 207 10.56 1.88 9.90
C THR A 207 11.26 3.10 9.29
N LEU A 208 11.04 3.34 7.99
CA LEU A 208 11.44 4.57 7.33
C LEU A 208 10.19 5.43 7.09
N VAL A 209 10.05 6.48 7.89
CA VAL A 209 9.17 7.60 7.54
C VAL A 209 9.98 8.48 6.59
N VAL A 210 9.48 8.74 5.37
CA VAL A 210 10.07 9.75 4.49
C VAL A 210 9.15 10.95 4.53
N LEU A 211 9.34 11.82 5.53
CA LEU A 211 8.72 13.14 5.48
C LEU A 211 9.41 13.91 4.36
N PHE A 212 8.64 14.37 3.38
CA PHE A 212 9.08 15.43 2.49
C PHE A 212 8.54 16.72 3.10
N GLU A 213 9.37 17.43 3.85
CA GLU A 213 8.98 18.78 4.22
C GLU A 213 9.10 19.69 2.99
N ASN A 214 7.96 20.30 2.68
CA ASN A 214 7.85 21.59 2.03
C ASN A 214 8.20 21.62 0.52
N ILE A 215 7.15 21.53 -0.30
CA ILE A 215 7.14 21.75 -1.75
C ILE A 215 7.60 23.19 -2.11
N ASN A 216 7.79 24.08 -1.13
CA ASN A 216 8.20 25.48 -1.32
C ASN A 216 9.50 25.92 -0.59
N SER A 217 10.26 25.04 0.06
CA SER A 217 11.55 25.43 0.66
C SER A 217 12.70 24.55 0.19
N GLN A 218 13.85 25.18 -0.07
CA GLN A 218 15.05 24.66 -0.73
C GLN A 218 15.81 23.55 0.05
N SER A 219 15.12 22.68 0.79
CA SER A 219 15.76 21.58 1.51
C SER A 219 14.84 20.37 1.61
N THR A 220 15.22 19.27 0.96
CA THR A 220 14.61 17.95 1.16
C THR A 220 15.17 17.36 2.46
N THR A 221 14.42 17.46 3.56
CA THR A 221 14.79 16.81 4.82
C THR A 221 14.08 15.46 4.93
N ILE A 222 14.81 14.36 4.72
CA ILE A 222 14.32 13.01 5.02
C ILE A 222 14.31 12.84 6.54
N THR A 223 13.14 12.94 7.17
CA THR A 223 13.02 12.71 8.61
C THR A 223 12.74 11.24 8.92
N VAL A 224 13.79 10.49 9.28
CA VAL A 224 13.69 9.11 9.77
C VAL A 224 13.27 9.13 11.25
N VAL A 225 12.03 8.78 11.55
CA VAL A 225 11.57 8.66 12.95
C VAL A 225 11.80 7.23 13.45
N TYR A 226 12.75 7.08 14.38
CA TYR A 226 13.08 5.82 15.02
C TYR A 226 12.16 5.55 16.22
N LYS A 227 11.69 4.31 16.34
CA LYS A 227 10.78 3.92 17.43
C LYS A 227 11.57 3.73 18.73
N ASN A 228 11.52 4.75 19.59
CA ASN A 228 11.48 4.57 21.04
C ASN A 228 10.75 5.78 21.62
N PHE A 229 9.45 5.89 21.35
CA PHE A 229 8.41 6.34 22.29
C PHE A 229 7.06 6.21 21.59
N PHE A 230 6.12 5.60 22.28
CA PHE A 230 4.71 5.54 21.89
C PHE A 230 4.09 6.96 21.84
N PHE A 231 3.02 7.10 21.04
CA PHE A 231 2.16 8.27 20.85
C PHE A 231 2.77 9.45 20.08
N PHE A 232 2.13 9.84 18.97
CA PHE A 232 1.82 11.26 18.71
C PHE A 232 0.59 11.38 17.80
N LEU A 233 -0.57 11.53 18.45
CA LEU A 233 -1.62 12.45 18.03
C LEU A 233 -1.08 13.88 18.21
N LEU A 234 -1.41 14.79 17.28
CA LEU A 234 -1.40 16.26 17.37
C LEU A 234 -0.96 16.87 18.72
N LEU A 235 0.08 17.73 18.71
CA LEU A 235 0.07 19.06 19.35
C LEU A 235 1.42 19.76 19.12
N ASP A 236 1.35 21.01 18.67
CA ASP A 236 2.48 21.94 18.70
C ASP A 236 2.98 22.10 20.15
N ALA A 237 4.26 21.82 20.39
CA ALA A 237 4.96 22.30 21.57
C ALA A 237 6.45 22.46 21.26
N VAL A 238 6.88 23.72 21.18
CA VAL A 238 8.28 24.12 21.20
C VAL A 238 8.87 23.69 22.55
N ILE A 239 9.96 22.93 22.53
CA ILE A 239 10.81 22.74 23.70
C ILE A 239 12.24 23.08 23.29
N HIS A 240 12.74 24.19 23.83
CA HIS A 240 14.16 24.48 23.91
C HIS A 240 14.78 23.58 24.97
N ILE A 241 15.86 22.88 24.60
CA ILE A 241 16.96 22.53 25.49
C ILE A 241 18.25 22.82 24.72
#